data_AF-A0A960DC52-F1
#
_entry.id   AF-A0A960DC52-F1
#
_cell.length_a   1.000
_cell.length_b   1.000
_cell.length_c   1.000
_cell.angle_alpha   90.00
_cell.angle_beta   90.00
_cell.angle_gamma   90.00
#
_symmetry.space_group_name_H-M   'P 1'
#
loop_
_entity.id
_entity.type
_entity.pdbx_description
1 polymer ?
#
loop_
_entity_poly.entity_id
_entity_poly.type
_entity_poly.pdbx_seq_one_letter_code
_entity_poly.pdbx_strand_id
1 'polypeptide(L)'
;MPGSEADHGAADGLGGGPTSPLAVRMRPLSLDEVVGQEHLLQPNSPLRRLVEGSGAASVILYGPPGTGKTTLASLISQATGRRFEALSALSAGVKEVRAVIETARMASVRGGQTVLFIDE
;
A
#
# COMPACT_ATOMS: atom_id res chain seq x y z
N MET A 1 37.58 -8.13 -12.36
CA MET A 1 36.67 -9.03 -11.61
C MET A 1 37.47 -9.78 -10.57
N PRO A 2 36.94 -10.12 -9.39
CA PRO A 2 35.60 -9.89 -8.81
C PRO A 2 35.68 -8.81 -7.70
N GLY A 3 34.66 -8.25 -7.06
CA GLY A 3 33.25 -8.54 -6.88
C GLY A 3 32.90 -8.04 -5.45
N SER A 4 31.95 -7.12 -5.31
CA SER A 4 31.27 -6.81 -4.03
C SER A 4 30.05 -5.92 -4.29
N GLU A 5 29.12 -6.44 -5.10
CA GLU A 5 27.73 -5.99 -5.05
C GLU A 5 27.11 -6.58 -3.78
N ALA A 6 27.14 -5.79 -2.72
CA ALA A 6 26.36 -6.01 -1.52
C ALA A 6 25.88 -4.64 -1.05
N ASP A 7 24.75 -4.19 -1.59
CA ASP A 7 23.89 -3.30 -0.86
C ASP A 7 22.60 -4.07 -0.53
N HIS A 8 22.66 -4.74 0.62
CA HIS A 8 21.49 -5.27 1.29
C HIS A 8 20.86 -4.13 2.09
N GLY A 9 19.60 -3.85 1.79
CA GLY A 9 18.68 -3.29 2.78
C GLY A 9 18.25 -1.85 2.51
N ALA A 10 17.23 -1.69 1.68
CA ALA A 10 16.31 -0.57 1.86
C ALA A 10 15.00 -1.12 2.40
N ALA A 11 14.90 -1.16 3.72
CA ALA A 11 13.63 -0.98 4.38
C ALA A 11 13.09 0.38 3.90
N ASP A 12 12.19 0.35 2.93
CA ASP A 12 11.63 1.55 2.30
C ASP A 12 10.64 2.21 3.26
N GLY A 13 11.21 2.90 4.25
CA GLY A 13 10.50 3.75 5.18
C GLY A 13 10.03 5.01 4.45
N LEU A 14 8.80 4.99 3.95
CA LEU A 14 7.75 6.04 3.93
C LEU A 14 8.13 7.54 3.83
N GLY A 15 9.31 7.93 3.38
CA GLY A 15 9.71 9.34 3.25
C GLY A 15 10.97 9.50 2.41
N GLY A 16 10.80 9.99 1.18
CA GLY A 16 11.92 10.23 0.26
C GLY A 16 12.86 11.31 0.78
N GLY A 17 14.15 11.01 0.87
CA GLY A 17 15.19 11.97 1.22
C GLY A 17 15.38 13.07 0.15
N PRO A 18 16.27 14.05 0.38
CA PRO A 18 16.52 15.16 -0.54
C PRO A 18 16.99 14.73 -1.93
N THR A 19 17.53 13.52 -2.06
CA THR A 19 17.97 12.90 -3.33
C THR A 19 16.90 12.04 -4.01
N SER A 20 15.76 11.78 -3.37
CA SER A 20 14.67 11.00 -3.96
C SER A 20 13.95 11.79 -5.07
N PRO A 21 13.42 11.12 -6.10
CA PRO A 21 12.67 11.76 -7.18
C PRO A 21 11.53 12.65 -6.64
N LEU A 22 11.25 13.78 -7.29
CA LEU A 22 10.21 14.71 -6.86
C LEU A 22 8.85 14.03 -6.67
N ALA A 23 8.50 13.09 -7.56
CA ALA A 23 7.26 12.31 -7.48
C ALA A 23 7.12 11.51 -6.18
N VAL A 24 8.23 11.05 -5.58
CA VAL A 24 8.22 10.34 -4.29
C VAL A 24 8.04 11.32 -3.14
N ARG A 25 8.69 12.49 -3.21
CA ARG A 25 8.61 13.55 -2.18
C ARG A 25 7.25 14.24 -2.15
N MET A 26 6.55 14.31 -3.28
CA MET A 26 5.23 14.93 -3.41
C MET A 26 4.08 13.97 -3.12
N ARG A 27 4.36 12.72 -2.67
CA ARG A 27 3.27 11.80 -2.34
C ARG A 27 2.50 12.33 -1.13
N PRO A 28 1.17 12.46 -1.21
CA PRO A 28 0.35 12.81 -0.07
C PRO A 28 0.58 11.83 1.08
N LEU A 29 0.59 12.37 2.30
CA LEU A 29 0.78 11.66 3.57
C LEU A 29 -0.54 11.35 4.26
N SER A 30 -1.63 11.98 3.82
CA SER A 30 -2.99 11.69 4.28
C SER A 30 -3.98 11.61 3.11
N LEU A 31 -5.11 10.93 3.32
CA LEU A 31 -6.18 10.89 2.31
C LEU A 31 -6.77 12.28 2.02
N ASP A 32 -6.69 13.21 2.97
CA ASP A 32 -7.23 14.56 2.81
C ASP A 32 -6.35 15.43 1.89
N GLU A 33 -5.10 15.02 1.62
CA GLU A 33 -4.18 15.67 0.69
C GLU A 33 -4.32 15.17 -0.76
N VAL A 34 -5.18 14.18 -1.00
CA VAL A 34 -5.39 13.62 -2.35
C VAL A 34 -6.27 14.55 -3.18
N VAL A 35 -5.67 15.17 -4.20
CA VAL A 35 -6.35 16.11 -5.10
C VAL A 35 -7.00 15.38 -6.29
N GLY A 36 -8.21 15.78 -6.68
CA GLY A 36 -8.88 15.30 -7.91
C GLY A 36 -9.65 13.98 -7.77
N GLN A 37 -9.66 13.37 -6.58
CA GLN A 37 -10.44 12.15 -6.28
C GLN A 37 -11.51 12.40 -5.20
N GLU A 38 -12.02 13.63 -5.11
CA GLU A 38 -12.96 14.07 -4.06
C GLU A 38 -14.18 13.16 -3.93
N HIS A 39 -14.72 12.65 -5.05
CA HIS A 39 -15.85 11.71 -5.08
C HIS A 39 -15.55 10.38 -4.37
N LEU A 40 -14.29 9.95 -4.31
CA LEU A 40 -13.86 8.76 -3.56
C LEU A 40 -13.60 9.08 -2.09
N LEU A 41 -13.44 10.35 -1.72
CA LEU A 41 -13.02 10.81 -0.40
C LEU A 41 -14.15 11.45 0.42
N GLN A 42 -15.34 11.62 -0.18
CA GLN A 42 -16.50 12.18 0.51
C GLN A 42 -16.91 11.34 1.74
N PRO A 43 -17.54 11.97 2.74
CA PRO A 43 -18.14 11.26 3.87
C PRO A 43 -19.08 10.14 3.37
N ASN A 44 -19.01 8.95 3.98
CA ASN A 44 -19.72 7.73 3.58
C ASN A 44 -19.31 7.08 2.26
N SER A 45 -18.29 7.60 1.56
CA SER A 45 -17.73 6.89 0.41
C SER A 45 -17.22 5.50 0.83
N PRO A 46 -17.21 4.52 -0.08
CA PRO A 46 -16.67 3.19 0.23
C PRO A 46 -15.23 3.26 0.76
N LEU A 47 -14.43 4.16 0.20
CA LEU A 47 -13.02 4.32 0.53
C LEU A 47 -12.82 4.98 1.90
N ARG A 48 -13.66 5.98 2.24
CA ARG A 48 -13.64 6.61 3.57
C ARG A 48 -14.08 5.62 4.65
N ARG A 49 -15.11 4.81 4.39
CA ARG A 49 -15.56 3.74 5.30
C ARG A 49 -14.49 2.67 5.53
N LEU A 50 -13.73 2.34 4.49
CA LEU A 50 -12.59 1.43 4.58
C LEU A 50 -11.47 1.98 5.47
N VAL A 51 -11.16 3.27 5.31
CA VAL A 51 -10.17 3.99 6.11
C VAL A 51 -10.59 4.11 7.58
N GLU A 52 -11.88 4.37 7.81
CA GLU A 52 -12.48 4.47 9.16
C GLU A 52 -12.63 3.10 9.85
N GLY A 53 -12.10 2.02 9.26
CA GLY A 53 -12.07 0.69 9.85
C GLY A 53 -13.39 -0.07 9.73
N SER A 54 -14.36 0.46 8.98
CA SER A 54 -15.68 -0.13 8.81
C SER A 54 -15.64 -1.28 7.79
N GLY A 55 -15.13 -2.43 8.24
CA GLY A 55 -15.18 -3.72 7.53
C GLY A 55 -13.87 -4.17 6.87
N ALA A 56 -13.85 -5.45 6.49
CA ALA A 56 -12.89 -6.00 5.54
C ALA A 56 -13.51 -5.91 4.15
N ALA A 57 -13.01 -5.02 3.29
CA ALA A 57 -13.46 -4.94 1.91
C ALA A 57 -12.27 -5.05 0.95
N SER A 58 -12.44 -5.85 -0.09
CA SER A 58 -11.52 -5.90 -1.21
C SER A 58 -11.77 -4.70 -2.11
N VAL A 59 -10.70 -3.98 -2.46
CA VAL A 59 -10.78 -2.81 -3.34
C VAL A 59 -9.98 -3.09 -4.60
N ILE A 60 -10.55 -2.74 -5.75
CA ILE A 60 -9.83 -2.68 -7.02
C ILE A 60 -9.67 -1.21 -7.37
N LEU A 61 -8.43 -0.72 -7.38
CA LEU A 61 -8.10 0.62 -7.84
C LEU A 61 -7.77 0.55 -9.33
N TYR A 62 -8.67 1.04 -10.19
CA TYR A 62 -8.49 1.07 -11.64
C TYR A 62 -8.41 2.51 -12.14
N GLY A 63 -7.47 2.78 -13.04
CA GLY A 63 -7.36 4.09 -13.70
C GLY A 63 -6.07 4.26 -14.48
N PRO A 64 -5.94 5.35 -15.26
CA PRO A 64 -4.76 5.68 -16.05
C PRO A 64 -3.43 5.67 -15.25
N PRO A 65 -2.27 5.51 -15.89
CA PRO A 65 -0.99 5.65 -15.21
C PRO A 65 -0.85 7.07 -14.61
N GLY A 66 -0.26 7.17 -13.42
CA GLY A 66 -0.07 8.46 -12.74
C GLY A 66 -1.26 8.96 -11.90
N THR A 67 -2.38 8.23 -11.81
CA THR A 67 -3.53 8.63 -10.98
C THR A 67 -3.37 8.37 -9.47
N GLY A 68 -2.19 7.93 -9.03
CA GLY A 68 -1.89 7.78 -7.60
C GLY A 68 -2.47 6.52 -6.93
N LYS A 69 -2.79 5.45 -7.69
CA LYS A 69 -3.34 4.18 -7.15
C LYS A 69 -2.48 3.58 -6.03
N THR A 70 -1.18 3.43 -6.28
CA THR A 70 -0.21 2.92 -5.29
C THR A 70 -0.14 3.82 -4.06
N THR A 71 -0.20 5.14 -4.26
CA THR A 71 -0.23 6.12 -3.16
C THR A 71 -1.49 5.96 -2.32
N LEU A 72 -2.66 5.83 -2.96
CA LEU A 72 -3.94 5.67 -2.29
C LEU A 72 -3.98 4.36 -1.48
N ALA A 73 -3.44 3.27 -2.01
CA ALA A 73 -3.32 2.01 -1.28
C ALA A 73 -2.43 2.13 -0.04
N SER A 74 -1.28 2.81 -0.16
CA SER A 74 -0.39 3.07 0.98
C SER A 74 -1.09 3.90 2.06
N LEU A 75 -1.80 4.96 1.65
CA LEU A 75 -2.56 5.83 2.55
C LEU A 75 -3.67 5.09 3.29
N ILE A 76 -4.43 4.23 2.61
CA ILE A 76 -5.48 3.41 3.24
C ILE A 76 -4.87 2.50 4.31
N SER A 77 -3.70 1.92 4.04
CA SER A 77 -3.08 1.04 5.04
C SER A 77 -2.54 1.80 6.25
N GLN A 78 -1.91 2.97 6.03
CA GLN A 78 -1.45 3.82 7.11
C GLN A 78 -2.61 4.27 8.00
N ALA A 79 -3.71 4.70 7.38
CA ALA A 79 -4.86 5.23 8.10
C ALA A 79 -5.64 4.15 8.88
N THR A 80 -5.64 2.90 8.42
CA THR A 80 -6.32 1.79 9.12
C THR A 80 -5.49 1.16 10.24
N GLY A 81 -4.20 1.49 10.36
CA GLY A 81 -3.28 0.88 11.35
C GLY A 81 -3.11 -0.64 11.18
N ARG A 82 -3.52 -1.18 10.02
CA ARG A 82 -3.44 -2.61 9.68
C ARG A 82 -2.06 -2.92 9.15
N ARG A 83 -1.64 -4.19 9.26
CA ARG A 83 -0.40 -4.64 8.62
C ARG A 83 -0.52 -4.46 7.10
N PHE A 84 0.44 -3.78 6.49
CA PHE A 84 0.50 -3.61 5.04
C PHE A 84 1.46 -4.63 4.46
N GLU A 85 1.02 -5.39 3.47
CA GLU A 85 1.89 -6.25 2.67
C GLU A 85 1.65 -5.89 1.20
N ALA A 86 2.72 -5.53 0.47
CA ALA A 86 2.63 -5.16 -0.94
C ALA A 86 3.34 -6.20 -1.80
N LEU A 87 2.68 -6.65 -2.86
CA LEU A 87 3.22 -7.54 -3.90
C LEU A 87 3.06 -6.87 -5.27
N SER A 88 3.99 -7.15 -6.19
CA SER A 88 3.83 -6.78 -7.61
C SER A 88 3.35 -8.00 -8.39
N ALA A 89 2.35 -7.83 -9.24
CA ALA A 89 1.75 -8.87 -10.07
C ALA A 89 2.72 -9.32 -11.17
N LEU A 90 3.65 -8.46 -11.60
CA LEU A 90 4.71 -8.83 -12.55
C LEU A 90 5.76 -9.79 -11.97
N SER A 91 5.97 -9.76 -10.66
CA SER A 91 7.06 -10.50 -10.01
C SER A 91 6.58 -11.57 -9.02
N ALA A 92 5.37 -11.44 -8.47
CA ALA A 92 4.82 -12.36 -7.49
C ALA A 92 4.20 -13.59 -8.16
N GLY A 93 4.66 -14.77 -7.78
CA GLY A 93 4.02 -16.03 -8.10
C GLY A 93 2.97 -16.44 -7.06
N VAL A 94 2.32 -17.58 -7.34
CA VAL A 94 1.32 -18.17 -6.44
C VAL A 94 1.93 -18.51 -5.06
N LYS A 95 3.22 -18.82 -5.00
CA LYS A 95 3.92 -19.17 -3.78
C LYS A 95 4.04 -17.97 -2.83
N GLU A 96 4.42 -16.82 -3.37
CA GLU A 96 4.58 -15.56 -2.63
C GLU A 96 3.23 -15.10 -2.07
N VAL A 97 2.18 -15.14 -2.90
CA VAL A 97 0.81 -14.80 -2.46
C VAL A 97 0.35 -15.72 -1.33
N ARG A 98 0.57 -17.03 -1.44
CA ARG A 98 0.20 -17.99 -0.37
C ARG A 98 0.97 -17.73 0.93
N ALA A 99 2.24 -17.37 0.85
CA ALA A 99 3.05 -17.07 2.03
C ALA A 99 2.52 -15.84 2.79
N VAL A 100 2.12 -14.79 2.07
CA VAL A 100 1.51 -13.60 2.68
C VAL A 100 0.15 -13.92 3.29
N ILE A 101 -0.68 -14.71 2.61
CA ILE A 101 -1.99 -15.14 3.12
C ILE A 101 -1.83 -15.93 4.43
N GLU A 102 -0.86 -16.84 4.54
CA GLU A 102 -0.66 -17.58 5.79
C GLU A 102 -0.11 -16.70 6.92
N THR A 103 0.77 -15.76 6.60
CA THR A 103 1.22 -14.75 7.57
C THR A 103 0.05 -13.92 8.10
N ALA A 104 -0.82 -13.46 7.20
CA ALA A 104 -2.02 -12.72 7.54
C ALA A 104 -2.99 -13.57 8.38
N ARG A 105 -3.14 -14.86 8.08
CA ARG A 105 -3.98 -15.79 8.84
C ARG A 105 -3.47 -15.95 10.27
N MET A 106 -2.16 -16.14 10.46
CA MET A 106 -1.54 -16.22 11.78
C MET A 106 -1.63 -14.91 12.57
N ALA A 107 -1.60 -13.76 11.90
CA ALA A 107 -1.83 -12.46 12.52
C ALA A 107 -3.30 -12.30 12.96
N SER A 108 -4.25 -12.75 12.13
CA SER A 108 -5.69 -12.67 12.40
C SER A 108 -6.11 -13.45 13.64
N VAL A 109 -5.51 -14.62 13.88
CA VAL A 109 -5.72 -15.40 15.13
C VAL A 109 -5.34 -14.59 16.38
N ARG A 110 -4.40 -13.63 16.26
CA ARG A 110 -3.98 -12.72 17.33
C ARG A 110 -4.72 -11.38 17.31
N GLY A 111 -5.81 -11.27 16.55
CA GLY A 111 -6.59 -10.04 16.38
C GLY A 111 -5.98 -9.02 15.40
N GLY A 112 -4.87 -9.37 14.73
CA GLY A 112 -4.21 -8.51 13.76
C GLY A 112 -4.86 -8.58 12.38
N GLN A 113 -5.24 -7.42 11.82
CA GLN A 113 -5.76 -7.34 10.45
C GLN A 113 -4.62 -6.98 9.48
N THR A 114 -4.63 -7.61 8.30
CA THR A 114 -3.63 -7.39 7.25
C THR A 114 -4.33 -6.94 5.97
N VAL A 115 -3.77 -5.92 5.33
CA VAL A 115 -4.15 -5.41 4.01
C VAL A 115 -3.08 -5.89 3.04
N LEU A 116 -3.47 -6.76 2.10
CA LEU A 116 -2.63 -7.18 0.99
C LEU A 116 -2.92 -6.26 -0.20
N PHE A 117 -1.89 -5.56 -0.67
CA PHE A 117 -1.92 -4.79 -1.89
C PHE A 117 -1.18 -5.53 -3.00
N ILE A 118 -1.78 -5.58 -4.19
CA ILE A 118 -1.18 -6.15 -5.38
C ILE A 118 -1.17 -5.04 -6.43
N ASP A 119 0.02 -4.56 -6.78
CA ASP A 119 0.23 -3.64 -7.92
C ASP A 119 0.61 -4.43 -9.17
N GLU A 120 0.63 -3.80 -10.34
CA GLU A 120 1.24 -4.37 -11.55
C GLU A 120 2.77 -4.37 -11.43
#